data_AF-A0A941NRG3-F1
#
_entry.id   AF-A0A941NRG3-F1
#
_cell.length_a   1.000
_cell.length_b   1.000
_cell.length_c   1.000
_cell.angle_alpha   90.00
_cell.angle_beta   90.00
_cell.angle_gamma   90.00
#
_symmetry.space_group_name_H-M   'P 1'
#
loop_
_entity.id
_entity.type
_entity.pdbx_description
1 polymer ?
#
loop_
_entity_poly.entity_id
_entity_poly.type
_entity_poly.pdbx_seq_one_letter_code
_entity_poly.pdbx_strand_id
1 'polypeptide(L)'
;MASKSLKQDPIFNTKIAEQIQHLIKKKKYETLELEKEALLEDYRKKEIAANKIYFLRKAWEKKLRDDIFNLNKALQEAEFALLKKSIPKNFLNALLLTACQDQDWVKALIFISVGAKMGPEGKAFLDIDLNRFRGNFLHPIKEFGLVLGIKAVSEDGTYSGVARIGPTYHLMAETIQNYADYKQDEEFKLIADAFHYTDHHANYDGSIHDKGLSKKLLARIQDPSATLTSVPTGCVGHAMAVTVVRDPNPPGTGGYIVFTNRWSDPSTSAESGTHIYRIKDLSLINKAFIDTMVDGVFKSSYATIVNKIESIADPHVPPVTINQAPQKCYNCTIASPRANIHGILLCLKAIQQKQLVSELDSHDKTVVYDHFKDFTHRMRRDKIQELAQRITNTPKDPYYNDLVTLAKEFIKQHPEKDEEYKNILIEALEEENLKPTLTSRIAKPKM
;
A
#
# COMPACT_ATOMS: atom_id res chain seq x y z
N MET A 1 -109.36 -19.18 -37.96
CA MET A 1 -108.98 -18.05 -37.07
C MET A 1 -107.46 -17.94 -37.06
N ALA A 2 -106.95 -16.71 -37.00
CA ALA A 2 -105.73 -16.38 -36.28
C ALA A 2 -104.53 -17.34 -36.40
N SER A 3 -103.61 -17.04 -37.32
CA SER A 3 -102.35 -16.35 -36.98
C SER A 3 -101.53 -16.31 -38.27
N LYS A 4 -101.42 -15.13 -38.86
CA LYS A 4 -100.42 -14.88 -39.91
C LYS A 4 -99.06 -14.99 -39.21
N SER A 5 -98.52 -16.21 -39.15
CA SER A 5 -97.13 -16.46 -38.81
C SER A 5 -96.30 -15.79 -39.90
N LEU A 6 -95.91 -14.55 -39.63
CA LEU A 6 -94.86 -13.86 -40.37
C LEU A 6 -93.63 -14.77 -40.29
N LYS A 7 -93.37 -15.49 -41.38
CA LYS A 7 -92.08 -16.13 -41.65
C LYS A 7 -91.03 -15.02 -41.57
N GLN A 8 -90.43 -14.85 -40.39
CA GLN A 8 -89.26 -14.02 -40.25
C GLN A 8 -88.13 -14.73 -40.98
N ASP A 9 -87.68 -14.08 -42.04
CA ASP A 9 -86.61 -14.53 -42.92
C ASP A 9 -85.37 -14.88 -42.07
N PRO A 10 -84.89 -16.14 -42.08
CA PRO A 10 -83.73 -16.56 -41.29
C PRO A 10 -82.51 -15.67 -41.52
N ILE A 11 -82.37 -15.11 -42.73
CA ILE A 11 -81.26 -14.24 -43.12
C ILE A 11 -81.33 -12.87 -42.41
N PHE A 12 -82.54 -12.38 -42.11
CA PHE A 12 -82.74 -11.10 -41.42
C PHE A 12 -82.42 -11.22 -39.92
N ASN A 13 -82.79 -12.33 -39.29
CA ASN A 13 -82.48 -12.58 -37.88
C ASN A 13 -80.98 -12.85 -37.64
N THR A 14 -80.27 -13.49 -38.58
CA THR A 14 -78.82 -13.70 -38.46
C THR A 14 -78.03 -12.39 -38.59
N LYS A 15 -78.37 -11.51 -39.55
CA LYS A 15 -77.69 -10.21 -39.70
C LYS A 15 -77.88 -9.29 -38.51
N ILE A 16 -79.08 -9.26 -37.91
CA ILE A 16 -79.34 -8.48 -36.70
C ILE A 16 -78.59 -9.07 -35.51
N ALA A 17 -78.54 -10.39 -35.36
CA ALA A 17 -77.77 -11.04 -34.30
C ALA A 17 -76.26 -10.75 -34.41
N GLU A 18 -75.69 -10.76 -35.61
CA GLU A 18 -74.30 -10.40 -35.86
C GLU A 18 -74.02 -8.93 -35.57
N GLN A 19 -74.92 -8.02 -35.95
CA GLN A 19 -74.80 -6.59 -35.62
C GLN A 19 -74.87 -6.34 -34.11
N ILE A 20 -75.78 -7.01 -33.40
CA ILE A 20 -75.89 -6.93 -31.94
C ILE A 20 -74.61 -7.47 -31.28
N GLN A 21 -74.09 -8.62 -31.73
CA GLN A 21 -72.83 -9.17 -31.22
C GLN A 21 -71.64 -8.25 -31.48
N HIS A 22 -71.58 -7.61 -32.65
CA HIS A 22 -70.55 -6.65 -32.97
C HIS A 22 -70.63 -5.41 -32.07
N LEU A 23 -71.83 -4.87 -31.84
CA LEU A 23 -72.05 -3.72 -30.94
C LEU A 23 -71.73 -4.07 -29.48
N ILE A 24 -72.07 -5.26 -29.02
CA ILE A 24 -71.71 -5.76 -27.67
C ILE A 24 -70.19 -5.85 -27.53
N LYS A 25 -69.49 -6.41 -28.52
CA LYS A 25 -68.01 -6.48 -28.52
C LYS A 25 -67.37 -5.10 -28.52
N LYS A 26 -67.89 -4.18 -29.35
CA LYS A 26 -67.41 -2.80 -29.42
C LYS A 26 -67.58 -2.07 -28.08
N LYS A 27 -68.77 -2.16 -27.48
CA LYS A 27 -69.06 -1.52 -26.18
C LYS A 27 -68.22 -2.11 -25.05
N LYS A 28 -67.98 -3.43 -25.06
CA LYS A 28 -67.08 -4.10 -24.11
C LYS A 28 -65.63 -3.64 -24.26
N TYR A 29 -65.16 -3.41 -25.49
CA TYR A 29 -63.83 -2.87 -25.76
C TYR A 29 -63.69 -1.43 -25.25
N GLU A 30 -64.69 -0.58 -25.51
CA GLU A 30 -64.72 0.81 -25.01
C GLU A 30 -64.72 0.88 -23.47
N THR A 31 -65.44 -0.01 -22.79
CA THR A 31 -65.40 -0.10 -21.33
C THR A 31 -64.02 -0.51 -20.81
N LEU A 32 -63.35 -1.47 -21.47
CA LEU A 32 -62.00 -1.91 -21.08
C LEU A 32 -60.93 -0.83 -21.30
N GLU A 33 -61.03 -0.02 -22.36
CA GLU A 33 -60.10 1.11 -22.56
C GLU A 33 -60.31 2.19 -21.48
N LEU A 34 -61.57 2.49 -21.11
CA LEU A 34 -61.84 3.44 -20.02
C LEU A 34 -61.32 2.94 -18.66
N GLU A 35 -61.48 1.65 -18.35
CA GLU A 35 -60.94 1.04 -17.14
C GLU A 35 -59.40 1.06 -17.12
N LYS A 36 -58.77 0.82 -18.27
CA LYS A 36 -57.31 0.89 -18.44
C LYS A 36 -56.78 2.33 -18.29
N GLU A 37 -57.46 3.32 -18.85
CA GLU A 37 -57.11 4.74 -18.68
C GLU A 37 -57.24 5.17 -17.20
N ALA A 38 -58.29 4.74 -16.51
CA ALA A 38 -58.47 5.02 -15.09
C ALA A 38 -57.37 4.37 -14.23
N LEU A 39 -56.98 3.12 -14.53
CA LEU A 39 -55.86 2.43 -13.88
C LEU A 39 -54.51 3.11 -14.14
N LEU A 40 -54.27 3.57 -15.37
CA LEU A 40 -53.05 4.32 -15.72
C LEU A 40 -52.99 5.66 -14.97
N GLU A 41 -54.11 6.35 -14.81
CA GLU A 41 -54.18 7.60 -14.07
C GLU A 41 -53.97 7.39 -12.56
N ASP A 42 -54.53 6.33 -11.98
CA ASP A 42 -54.26 5.94 -10.59
C ASP A 42 -52.78 5.57 -10.38
N TYR A 43 -52.17 4.85 -11.33
CA TYR A 43 -50.75 4.51 -11.30
C TYR A 43 -49.87 5.76 -11.37
N ARG A 44 -50.17 6.71 -12.27
CA ARG A 44 -49.47 8.00 -12.37
C ARG A 44 -49.57 8.81 -11.08
N LYS A 45 -50.74 8.86 -10.45
CA LYS A 45 -50.92 9.55 -9.16
C LYS A 45 -50.09 8.90 -8.05
N LYS A 46 -50.02 7.57 -7.99
CA LYS A 46 -49.17 6.83 -7.05
C LYS A 46 -47.68 7.06 -7.32
N GLU A 47 -47.27 7.10 -8.58
CA GLU A 47 -45.89 7.41 -8.98
C GLU A 47 -45.49 8.85 -8.61
N ILE A 48 -46.36 9.84 -8.84
CA ILE A 48 -46.15 11.23 -8.41
C ILE A 48 -46.03 11.31 -6.87
N ALA A 49 -46.88 10.60 -6.13
CA ALA A 49 -46.80 10.55 -4.67
C ALA A 49 -45.50 9.88 -4.18
N ALA A 50 -45.09 8.77 -4.79
CA ALA A 50 -43.83 8.09 -4.49
C ALA A 50 -42.62 8.98 -4.78
N ASN A 51 -42.61 9.69 -5.91
CA ASN A 51 -41.58 10.65 -6.26
C ASN A 51 -41.52 11.82 -5.26
N LYS A 52 -42.68 12.34 -4.82
CA LYS A 52 -42.73 13.41 -3.81
C LYS A 52 -42.17 12.93 -2.46
N ILE A 53 -42.49 11.71 -2.03
CA ILE A 53 -41.92 11.09 -0.82
C ILE A 53 -40.40 10.89 -0.98
N TYR A 54 -39.93 10.44 -2.15
CA TYR A 54 -38.51 10.30 -2.45
C TYR A 54 -37.76 11.64 -2.35
N PHE A 55 -38.30 12.72 -2.93
CA PHE A 55 -37.69 14.05 -2.85
C PHE A 55 -37.73 14.63 -1.42
N LEU A 56 -38.83 14.44 -0.68
CA LEU A 56 -38.92 14.84 0.72
C LEU A 56 -37.91 14.08 1.60
N ARG A 57 -37.76 12.77 1.37
CA ARG A 57 -36.73 11.95 2.03
C ARG A 57 -35.33 12.43 1.68
N LYS A 58 -35.06 12.77 0.42
CA LYS A 58 -33.76 13.34 0.01
C LYS A 58 -33.48 14.71 0.62
N ALA A 59 -34.48 15.57 0.73
CA ALA A 59 -34.37 16.86 1.41
C ALA A 59 -34.12 16.69 2.92
N TRP A 60 -34.78 15.73 3.56
CA TRP A 60 -34.59 15.41 4.98
C TRP A 60 -33.23 14.75 5.25
N GLU A 61 -32.79 13.82 4.40
CA GLU A 61 -31.44 13.23 4.43
C GLU A 61 -30.35 14.30 4.25
N LYS A 62 -30.58 15.31 3.40
CA LYS A 62 -29.68 16.44 3.24
C LYS A 62 -29.64 17.32 4.49
N LYS A 63 -30.80 17.69 5.03
CA LYS A 63 -30.89 18.49 6.26
C LYS A 63 -30.24 17.79 7.46
N LEU A 64 -30.48 16.49 7.62
CA LEU A 64 -29.84 15.69 8.68
C LEU A 64 -28.32 15.63 8.52
N ARG A 65 -27.80 15.52 7.28
CA ARG A 65 -26.35 15.61 7.03
C ARG A 65 -25.80 16.99 7.37
N ASP A 66 -26.49 18.06 6.99
CA ASP A 66 -26.09 19.43 7.28
C ASP A 66 -26.12 19.70 8.80
N ASP A 67 -27.12 19.19 9.51
CA ASP A 67 -27.25 19.30 10.97
C ASP A 67 -26.18 18.47 11.70
N ILE A 68 -25.88 17.24 11.26
CA ILE A 68 -24.76 16.43 11.78
C ILE A 68 -23.42 17.11 11.50
N PHE A 69 -23.25 17.69 10.31
CA PHE A 69 -22.04 18.46 9.95
C PHE A 69 -21.87 19.69 10.85
N ASN A 70 -22.94 20.44 11.09
CA ASN A 70 -22.94 21.62 11.97
C ASN A 70 -22.71 21.25 13.44
N LEU A 71 -23.30 20.14 13.92
CA LEU A 71 -23.08 19.65 15.28
C LEU A 71 -21.64 19.18 15.47
N ASN A 72 -21.09 18.43 14.50
CA ASN A 72 -19.67 18.03 14.52
C ASN A 72 -18.75 19.25 14.47
N LYS A 73 -19.08 20.27 13.67
CA LYS A 73 -18.34 21.53 13.63
C LYS A 73 -18.39 22.28 14.97
N ALA A 74 -19.54 22.34 15.63
CA ALA A 74 -19.70 23.00 16.92
C ALA A 74 -19.01 22.23 18.08
N LEU A 75 -19.10 20.90 18.08
CA LEU A 75 -18.34 20.04 19.01
C LEU A 75 -16.84 20.19 18.81
N GLN A 76 -16.41 20.21 17.55
CA GLN A 76 -15.02 20.49 17.17
C GLN A 76 -14.61 21.88 17.67
N GLU A 77 -15.38 22.95 17.43
CA GLU A 77 -15.08 24.32 17.89
C GLU A 77 -14.95 24.44 19.43
N ALA A 78 -15.76 23.68 20.18
CA ALA A 78 -15.67 23.61 21.63
C ALA A 78 -14.43 22.82 22.12
N GLU A 79 -14.12 21.67 21.53
CA GLU A 79 -12.88 20.91 21.81
C GLU A 79 -11.62 21.69 21.36
N PHE A 80 -11.71 22.44 20.27
CA PHE A 80 -10.65 23.28 19.71
C PHE A 80 -10.24 24.42 20.64
N ALA A 81 -11.20 25.05 21.33
CA ALA A 81 -10.92 26.11 22.29
C ALA A 81 -10.15 25.59 23.53
N LEU A 82 -10.38 24.33 23.91
CA LEU A 82 -9.67 23.64 24.99
C LEU A 82 -8.25 23.19 24.55
N LEU A 83 -8.10 22.61 23.36
CA LEU A 83 -6.79 22.17 22.82
C LEU A 83 -5.80 23.34 22.66
N LYS A 84 -6.28 24.51 22.20
CA LYS A 84 -5.43 25.67 21.88
C LYS A 84 -4.78 26.35 23.10
N LYS A 85 -5.34 26.18 24.30
CA LYS A 85 -4.83 26.76 25.55
C LYS A 85 -3.94 25.83 26.37
N SER A 86 -4.02 24.52 26.15
CA SER A 86 -3.48 23.53 27.09
C SER A 86 -2.42 22.60 26.52
N ILE A 87 -2.25 22.54 25.20
CA ILE A 87 -1.32 21.60 24.57
C ILE A 87 -0.06 22.31 24.06
N PRO A 88 1.15 21.88 24.49
CA PRO A 88 2.39 22.37 23.92
C PRO A 88 2.47 22.16 22.40
N LYS A 89 2.96 23.17 21.69
CA LYS A 89 3.04 23.15 20.22
C LYS A 89 3.79 21.94 19.64
N ASN A 90 4.82 21.47 20.34
CA ASN A 90 5.58 20.29 19.93
C ASN A 90 4.72 19.02 19.96
N PHE A 91 3.82 18.90 20.94
CA PHE A 91 2.89 17.78 21.03
C PHE A 91 1.84 17.85 19.91
N LEU A 92 1.30 19.05 19.62
CA LEU A 92 0.41 19.24 18.46
C LEU A 92 1.07 18.87 17.13
N ASN A 93 2.36 19.17 16.95
CA ASN A 93 3.09 18.78 15.75
C ASN A 93 3.28 17.26 15.65
N ALA A 94 3.51 16.56 16.78
CA ALA A 94 3.59 15.10 16.82
C ALA A 94 2.24 14.46 16.46
N LEU A 95 1.13 14.97 17.03
CA LEU A 95 -0.22 14.53 16.69
C LEU A 95 -0.57 14.77 15.23
N LEU A 96 -0.16 15.91 14.66
CA LEU A 96 -0.30 16.19 13.23
C LEU A 96 0.45 15.16 12.39
N LEU A 97 1.69 14.82 12.76
CA LEU A 97 2.45 13.81 12.04
C LEU A 97 1.77 12.45 12.09
N THR A 98 1.27 12.02 13.25
CA THR A 98 0.49 10.79 13.39
C THR A 98 -0.76 10.81 12.52
N ALA A 99 -1.51 11.91 12.49
CA ALA A 99 -2.68 12.04 11.61
C ALA A 99 -2.33 11.95 10.13
N CYS A 100 -1.21 12.56 9.71
CA CYS A 100 -0.72 12.44 8.33
C CYS A 100 -0.28 11.01 8.00
N GLN A 101 0.34 10.30 8.94
CA GLN A 101 0.71 8.90 8.80
C GLN A 101 -0.54 8.02 8.64
N ASP A 102 -1.51 8.19 9.53
CA ASP A 102 -2.78 7.48 9.52
C ASP A 102 -3.67 7.84 8.31
N GLN A 103 -3.25 8.82 7.51
CA GLN A 103 -4.02 9.42 6.41
C GLN A 103 -5.40 9.96 6.89
N ASP A 104 -5.48 10.35 8.16
CA ASP A 104 -6.66 11.00 8.74
C ASP A 104 -6.58 12.51 8.48
N TRP A 105 -6.90 12.90 7.25
CA TRP A 105 -6.80 14.29 6.81
C TRP A 105 -7.74 15.23 7.57
N VAL A 106 -8.85 14.70 8.09
CA VAL A 106 -9.74 15.47 8.96
C VAL A 106 -9.00 15.84 10.25
N LYS A 107 -8.38 14.87 10.93
CA LYS A 107 -7.53 15.14 12.11
C LYS A 107 -6.33 16.02 11.77
N ALA A 108 -5.68 15.82 10.62
CA ALA A 108 -4.55 16.64 10.22
C ALA A 108 -4.96 18.12 10.05
N LEU A 109 -6.09 18.38 9.38
CA LEU A 109 -6.65 19.73 9.21
C LEU A 109 -7.04 20.35 10.56
N ILE A 110 -7.62 19.56 11.47
CA ILE A 110 -7.92 19.94 12.85
C ILE A 110 -6.63 20.40 13.55
N PHE A 111 -5.54 19.63 13.49
CA PHE A 111 -4.29 20.01 14.15
C PHE A 111 -3.64 21.26 13.54
N ILE A 112 -3.70 21.41 12.22
CA ILE A 112 -3.23 22.62 11.52
C ILE A 112 -4.04 23.85 11.95
N SER A 113 -5.37 23.75 12.07
CA SER A 113 -6.24 24.88 12.43
C SER A 113 -6.01 25.39 13.85
N VAL A 114 -5.53 24.53 14.77
CA VAL A 114 -5.11 24.93 16.13
C VAL A 114 -3.64 25.37 16.24
N GLY A 115 -2.94 25.48 15.12
CA GLY A 115 -1.60 26.06 15.06
C GLY A 115 -0.45 25.06 15.09
N ALA A 116 -0.71 23.76 14.89
CA ALA A 116 0.34 22.81 14.54
C ALA A 116 0.99 23.23 13.22
N LYS A 117 2.29 23.04 13.10
CA LYS A 117 3.04 23.30 11.87
C LYS A 117 3.52 21.98 11.30
N MET A 118 3.15 21.73 10.05
CA MET A 118 3.59 20.54 9.32
C MET A 118 5.08 20.65 9.00
N GLY A 119 5.87 19.78 9.62
CA GLY A 119 7.30 19.64 9.33
C GLY A 119 7.56 18.93 7.99
N PRO A 120 8.83 18.81 7.59
CA PRO A 120 9.27 18.02 6.43
C PRO A 120 8.64 16.62 6.36
N GLU A 121 8.56 15.93 7.47
CA GLU A 121 8.01 14.57 7.58
C GLU A 121 6.52 14.52 7.22
N GLY A 122 5.70 15.42 7.79
CA GLY A 122 4.27 15.46 7.50
C GLY A 122 3.98 15.83 6.05
N LYS A 123 4.81 16.70 5.45
CA LYS A 123 4.75 17.03 4.03
C LYS A 123 5.10 15.82 3.15
N ALA A 124 6.10 15.02 3.53
CA ALA A 124 6.44 13.80 2.82
C ALA A 124 5.28 12.78 2.76
N PHE A 125 4.47 12.67 3.83
CA PHE A 125 3.26 11.84 3.82
C PHE A 125 2.15 12.45 2.94
N LEU A 126 2.00 13.77 2.94
CA LEU A 126 1.07 14.48 2.06
C LEU A 126 1.40 14.25 0.57
N ASP A 127 2.68 14.29 0.20
CA ASP A 127 3.15 14.07 -1.18
C ASP A 127 2.79 12.68 -1.72
N ILE A 128 2.68 11.68 -0.85
CA ILE A 128 2.33 10.32 -1.26
C ILE A 128 0.84 10.22 -1.64
N ASP A 129 -0.03 10.92 -0.92
CA ASP A 129 -1.48 10.88 -1.18
C ASP A 129 -1.91 11.89 -2.25
N LEU A 130 -1.31 13.09 -2.29
CA LEU A 130 -1.56 14.06 -3.36
C LEU A 130 -1.18 13.51 -4.74
N ASN A 131 -0.23 12.58 -4.78
CA ASN A 131 0.09 11.82 -5.97
C ASN A 131 -0.75 10.54 -6.09
N ARG A 132 -2.08 10.65 -6.14
CA ARG A 132 -2.90 9.69 -6.93
C ARG A 132 -2.56 9.70 -8.44
N PHE A 133 -1.52 10.45 -8.84
CA PHE A 133 -0.91 10.44 -10.15
C PHE A 133 0.08 9.28 -10.30
N ARG A 134 -0.24 8.47 -11.32
CA ARG A 134 0.36 7.22 -11.77
C ARG A 134 1.86 7.31 -11.97
N GLY A 135 2.55 6.22 -11.69
CA GLY A 135 3.97 6.06 -12.02
C GLY A 135 4.66 5.02 -11.16
N ASN A 136 5.44 4.16 -11.81
CA ASN A 136 6.17 3.06 -11.17
C ASN A 136 7.63 3.42 -10.86
N PHE A 137 8.03 4.67 -11.11
CA PHE A 137 9.39 5.15 -10.92
C PHE A 137 9.52 5.90 -9.60
N LEU A 138 10.63 5.64 -8.88
CA LEU A 138 11.03 6.44 -7.74
C LEU A 138 11.75 7.69 -8.24
N HIS A 139 11.39 8.84 -7.67
CA HIS A 139 12.22 10.04 -7.80
C HIS A 139 13.63 9.74 -7.25
N PRO A 140 14.73 10.19 -7.88
CA PRO A 140 16.08 9.89 -7.40
C PRO A 140 16.32 10.27 -5.93
N ILE A 141 15.78 11.41 -5.48
CA ILE A 141 15.81 11.81 -4.07
C ILE A 141 15.29 10.73 -3.12
N LYS A 142 14.25 9.98 -3.52
CA LYS A 142 13.67 8.87 -2.76
C LYS A 142 14.51 7.60 -2.94
N GLU A 143 14.86 7.27 -4.18
CA GLU A 143 15.64 6.07 -4.50
C GLU A 143 16.94 6.00 -3.68
N PHE A 144 17.76 7.05 -3.72
CA PHE A 144 18.99 7.14 -2.93
C PHE A 144 18.70 7.34 -1.45
N GLY A 145 17.79 8.26 -1.11
CA GLY A 145 17.54 8.63 0.28
C GLY A 145 16.98 7.50 1.13
N LEU A 146 16.13 6.64 0.58
CA LEU A 146 15.56 5.50 1.31
C LEU A 146 16.62 4.42 1.58
N VAL A 147 17.49 4.12 0.60
CA VAL A 147 18.53 3.08 0.71
C VAL A 147 19.66 3.53 1.62
N LEU A 148 20.15 4.76 1.40
CA LEU A 148 21.27 5.35 2.13
C LEU A 148 20.86 5.94 3.49
N GLY A 149 19.57 6.17 3.71
CA GLY A 149 19.03 6.73 4.96
C GLY A 149 19.17 8.26 5.06
N ILE A 150 19.27 8.95 3.93
CA ILE A 150 19.48 10.40 3.85
C ILE A 150 18.15 11.13 3.95
N LYS A 151 18.07 12.14 4.83
CA LYS A 151 16.96 13.10 4.87
C LYS A 151 17.27 14.28 3.95
N ALA A 152 16.59 14.39 2.81
CA ALA A 152 16.79 15.45 1.83
C ALA A 152 15.45 15.86 1.20
N VAL A 153 15.44 17.03 0.58
CA VAL A 153 14.31 17.56 -0.18
C VAL A 153 14.83 17.95 -1.55
N SER A 154 14.15 17.49 -2.59
CA SER A 154 14.39 17.84 -3.98
C SER A 154 14.01 19.30 -4.25
N GLU A 155 14.52 19.88 -5.33
CA GLU A 155 14.15 21.24 -5.77
C GLU A 155 12.65 21.37 -6.06
N ASP A 156 12.02 20.30 -6.53
CA ASP A 156 10.58 20.26 -6.80
C ASP A 156 9.71 20.08 -5.54
N GLY A 157 10.34 20.01 -4.36
CA GLY A 157 9.69 19.80 -3.07
C GLY A 157 9.56 18.34 -2.64
N THR A 158 9.95 17.38 -3.48
CA THR A 158 9.87 15.94 -3.17
C THR A 158 10.79 15.57 -2.01
N TYR A 159 10.23 15.02 -0.95
CA TYR A 159 11.01 14.52 0.19
C TYR A 159 11.62 13.14 -0.07
N SER A 160 12.84 12.90 0.40
CA SER A 160 13.50 11.60 0.37
C SER A 160 12.85 10.57 1.31
N GLY A 161 12.23 11.06 2.38
CA GLY A 161 11.50 10.25 3.36
C GLY A 161 10.18 9.77 2.77
N VAL A 162 9.84 8.51 3.05
CA VAL A 162 8.60 7.83 2.64
C VAL A 162 8.46 7.64 1.11
N ALA A 163 8.04 6.45 0.70
CA ALA A 163 7.71 6.16 -0.69
C ALA A 163 6.60 5.13 -0.79
N ARG A 164 6.13 4.93 -2.02
CA ARG A 164 5.09 3.95 -2.34
C ARG A 164 5.64 2.53 -2.29
N ILE A 165 4.77 1.57 -1.97
CA ILE A 165 5.16 0.17 -1.80
C ILE A 165 5.73 -0.41 -3.09
N GLY A 166 5.03 -0.30 -4.22
CA GLY A 166 5.44 -0.95 -5.47
C GLY A 166 6.85 -0.58 -5.93
N PRO A 167 7.15 0.71 -6.19
CA PRO A 167 8.48 1.12 -6.64
C PRO A 167 9.61 0.77 -5.65
N THR A 168 9.33 0.77 -4.33
CA THR A 168 10.33 0.38 -3.32
C THR A 168 10.50 -1.13 -3.20
N TYR A 169 9.43 -1.88 -3.41
CA TYR A 169 9.47 -3.34 -3.44
C TYR A 169 10.22 -3.84 -4.68
N HIS A 170 9.98 -3.22 -5.84
CA HIS A 170 10.75 -3.45 -7.05
C HIS A 170 12.25 -3.15 -6.84
N LEU A 171 12.59 -1.99 -6.26
CA LEU A 171 13.97 -1.65 -5.90
C LEU A 171 14.61 -2.70 -4.98
N MET A 172 13.86 -3.23 -4.02
CA MET A 172 14.34 -4.32 -3.15
C MET A 172 14.56 -5.61 -3.93
N ALA A 173 13.65 -6.01 -4.82
CA ALA A 173 13.78 -7.21 -5.64
C ALA A 173 15.08 -7.15 -6.48
N GLU A 174 15.28 -6.06 -7.21
CA GLU A 174 16.50 -5.82 -8.01
C GLU A 174 17.77 -5.81 -7.14
N THR A 175 17.72 -5.18 -5.97
CA THR A 175 18.87 -5.12 -5.05
C THR A 175 19.28 -6.51 -4.55
N ILE A 176 18.31 -7.34 -4.20
CA ILE A 176 18.55 -8.70 -3.72
C ILE A 176 19.09 -9.57 -4.85
N GLN A 177 18.52 -9.46 -6.06
CA GLN A 177 18.98 -10.18 -7.24
C GLN A 177 20.42 -9.82 -7.62
N ASN A 178 20.74 -8.53 -7.66
CA ASN A 178 22.11 -8.06 -7.93
C ASN A 178 23.13 -8.62 -6.93
N TYR A 179 22.74 -8.72 -5.64
CA TYR A 179 23.60 -9.35 -4.64
C TYR A 179 23.74 -10.87 -4.85
N ALA A 180 22.63 -11.56 -5.14
CA ALA A 180 22.61 -12.99 -5.42
C ALA A 180 23.53 -13.34 -6.60
N ASP A 181 23.49 -12.56 -7.68
CA ASP A 181 24.32 -12.75 -8.87
C ASP A 181 25.78 -12.42 -8.61
N TYR A 182 26.06 -11.37 -7.83
CA TYR A 182 27.43 -11.03 -7.45
C TYR A 182 28.09 -12.12 -6.60
N LYS A 183 27.37 -12.65 -5.60
CA LYS A 183 27.91 -13.66 -4.68
C LYS A 183 27.83 -15.09 -5.21
N GLN A 184 26.98 -15.33 -6.21
CA GLN A 184 26.56 -16.68 -6.61
C GLN A 184 25.99 -17.46 -5.41
N ASP A 185 25.23 -16.76 -4.56
CA ASP A 185 24.72 -17.29 -3.30
C ASP A 185 23.33 -17.91 -3.48
N GLU A 186 23.20 -19.21 -3.20
CA GLU A 186 21.94 -19.95 -3.39
C GLU A 186 20.83 -19.51 -2.43
N GLU A 187 21.15 -19.09 -1.20
CA GLU A 187 20.14 -18.58 -0.26
C GLU A 187 19.56 -17.28 -0.78
N PHE A 188 20.42 -16.37 -1.26
CA PHE A 188 19.97 -15.11 -1.85
C PHE A 188 19.28 -15.28 -3.20
N LYS A 189 19.59 -16.31 -4.00
CA LYS A 189 18.81 -16.65 -5.20
C LYS A 189 17.38 -17.04 -4.86
N LEU A 190 17.17 -17.82 -3.79
CA LEU A 190 15.83 -18.16 -3.31
C LEU A 190 15.06 -16.92 -2.83
N ILE A 191 15.74 -16.03 -2.11
CA ILE A 191 15.14 -14.77 -1.63
C ILE A 191 14.79 -13.87 -2.82
N ALA A 192 15.69 -13.74 -3.80
CA ALA A 192 15.47 -12.95 -5.00
C ALA A 192 14.27 -13.46 -5.80
N ASP A 193 14.17 -14.77 -6.03
CA ASP A 193 13.02 -15.40 -6.71
C ASP A 193 11.70 -15.09 -5.98
N ALA A 194 11.69 -15.15 -4.64
CA ALA A 194 10.50 -14.83 -3.87
C ALA A 194 10.05 -13.36 -4.00
N PHE A 195 11.00 -12.42 -4.00
CA PHE A 195 10.69 -10.99 -4.19
C PHE A 195 10.28 -10.70 -5.64
N HIS A 196 10.99 -11.22 -6.63
CA HIS A 196 10.67 -11.03 -8.05
C HIS A 196 9.33 -11.64 -8.43
N TYR A 197 9.01 -12.84 -7.93
CA TYR A 197 7.70 -13.45 -8.16
C TYR A 197 6.58 -12.52 -7.69
N THR A 198 6.72 -11.97 -6.50
CA THR A 198 5.70 -11.09 -5.93
C THR A 198 5.64 -9.75 -6.65
N ASP A 199 6.78 -9.12 -6.93
CA ASP A 199 6.85 -7.86 -7.68
C ASP A 199 6.19 -7.99 -9.06
N HIS A 200 6.52 -9.05 -9.81
CA HIS A 200 5.94 -9.35 -11.12
C HIS A 200 4.42 -9.51 -11.07
N HIS A 201 3.91 -10.27 -10.10
CA HIS A 201 2.47 -10.55 -9.99
C HIS A 201 1.67 -9.44 -9.32
N ALA A 202 2.32 -8.61 -8.51
CA ALA A 202 1.66 -7.48 -7.87
C ALA A 202 1.32 -6.40 -8.88
N ASN A 203 2.12 -6.24 -9.94
CA ASN A 203 1.89 -5.28 -11.03
C ASN A 203 1.43 -3.92 -10.49
N TYR A 204 2.21 -3.38 -9.56
CA TYR A 204 1.83 -2.21 -8.79
C TYR A 204 1.58 -0.99 -9.70
N ASP A 205 0.57 -0.19 -9.34
CA ASP A 205 0.46 1.22 -9.68
C ASP A 205 0.65 2.01 -8.39
N GLY A 206 1.89 2.44 -8.15
CA GLY A 206 2.27 3.07 -6.89
C GLY A 206 2.21 2.08 -5.71
N SER A 207 1.21 2.21 -4.84
CA SER A 207 0.98 1.26 -3.72
C SER A 207 -0.17 0.30 -3.97
N ILE A 208 -0.93 0.49 -5.05
CA ILE A 208 -2.09 -0.34 -5.39
C ILE A 208 -1.61 -1.54 -6.21
N HIS A 209 -1.93 -2.76 -5.78
CA HIS A 209 -1.58 -3.99 -6.51
C HIS A 209 -2.76 -4.53 -7.34
N ASP A 210 -2.45 -5.48 -8.23
CA ASP A 210 -3.44 -6.23 -8.98
C ASP A 210 -4.38 -7.03 -8.07
N LYS A 211 -5.66 -7.11 -8.45
CA LYS A 211 -6.69 -7.83 -7.67
C LYS A 211 -6.45 -9.33 -7.58
N GLY A 212 -5.66 -9.90 -8.49
CA GLY A 212 -5.28 -11.31 -8.53
C GLY A 212 -4.10 -11.67 -7.64
N LEU A 213 -3.38 -10.70 -7.06
CA LEU A 213 -2.15 -10.94 -6.30
C LEU A 213 -2.34 -11.98 -5.19
N SER A 214 -3.38 -11.83 -4.36
CA SER A 214 -3.61 -12.77 -3.24
C SER A 214 -3.78 -14.21 -3.69
N LYS A 215 -4.42 -14.43 -4.85
CA LYS A 215 -4.60 -15.78 -5.41
C LYS A 215 -3.27 -16.36 -5.87
N LYS A 216 -2.40 -15.52 -6.46
CA LYS A 216 -1.07 -15.93 -6.94
C LYS A 216 -0.13 -16.26 -5.79
N LEU A 217 -0.07 -15.39 -4.78
CA LEU A 217 0.74 -15.63 -3.58
C LEU A 217 0.27 -16.88 -2.82
N LEU A 218 -1.05 -17.06 -2.67
CA LEU A 218 -1.60 -18.26 -2.06
C LEU A 218 -1.23 -19.51 -2.85
N ALA A 219 -1.37 -19.50 -4.18
CA ALA A 219 -1.00 -20.62 -5.02
C ALA A 219 0.49 -20.97 -4.88
N ARG A 220 1.36 -19.97 -4.81
CA ARG A 220 2.80 -20.16 -4.59
C ARG A 220 3.10 -20.71 -3.20
N ILE A 221 2.45 -20.22 -2.14
CA ILE A 221 2.62 -20.74 -0.77
C ILE A 221 2.22 -22.22 -0.70
N GLN A 222 1.15 -22.61 -1.40
CA GLN A 222 0.67 -23.99 -1.43
C GLN A 222 1.46 -24.91 -2.38
N ASP A 223 2.30 -24.34 -3.26
CA ASP A 223 3.17 -25.11 -4.13
C ASP A 223 4.29 -25.78 -3.30
N PRO A 224 4.43 -27.12 -3.32
CA PRO A 224 5.46 -27.82 -2.58
C PRO A 224 6.88 -27.54 -3.11
N SER A 225 7.02 -27.06 -4.36
CA SER A 225 8.32 -26.70 -4.94
C SER A 225 8.79 -25.30 -4.53
N ALA A 226 7.88 -24.44 -4.06
CA ALA A 226 8.22 -23.09 -3.62
C ALA A 226 8.74 -23.10 -2.18
N THR A 227 10.01 -22.71 -2.00
CA THR A 227 10.64 -22.60 -0.67
C THR A 227 10.24 -21.31 0.06
N LEU A 228 10.16 -20.20 -0.68
CA LEU A 228 9.94 -18.87 -0.12
C LEU A 228 8.82 -18.14 -0.88
N THR A 229 7.97 -17.42 -0.15
CA THR A 229 7.05 -16.43 -0.71
C THR A 229 7.10 -15.16 0.11
N SER A 230 7.57 -14.06 -0.50
CA SER A 230 7.51 -12.75 0.12
C SER A 230 6.13 -12.13 -0.10
N VAL A 231 5.57 -11.53 0.94
CA VAL A 231 4.24 -10.92 0.95
C VAL A 231 4.40 -9.47 1.40
N PRO A 232 4.28 -8.49 0.48
CA PRO A 232 4.16 -7.08 0.82
C PRO A 232 3.05 -6.93 1.85
N THR A 233 3.37 -6.25 2.95
CA THR A 233 2.41 -6.04 4.03
C THR A 233 2.60 -4.67 4.65
N GLY A 234 1.61 -4.25 5.43
CA GLY A 234 1.65 -3.01 6.15
C GLY A 234 0.44 -2.89 7.05
N CYS A 235 0.40 -1.79 7.78
CA CYS A 235 -0.81 -1.29 8.41
C CYS A 235 -1.03 0.14 7.95
N VAL A 236 -2.18 0.73 8.25
CA VAL A 236 -2.45 2.13 7.88
C VAL A 236 -1.27 3.01 8.28
N GLY A 237 -0.70 3.71 7.30
CA GLY A 237 0.44 4.61 7.48
C GLY A 237 1.84 4.00 7.56
N HIS A 238 1.97 2.68 7.50
CA HIS A 238 3.26 2.01 7.72
C HIS A 238 3.47 0.74 6.90
N ALA A 239 4.67 0.60 6.35
CA ALA A 239 5.08 -0.56 5.57
C ALA A 239 5.87 -1.56 6.43
N MET A 240 5.46 -2.82 6.37
CA MET A 240 6.06 -3.94 7.07
C MET A 240 6.55 -4.98 6.05
N ALA A 241 7.06 -6.10 6.53
CA ALA A 241 7.40 -7.22 5.66
C ALA A 241 6.96 -8.55 6.27
N VAL A 242 6.43 -9.44 5.43
CA VAL A 242 6.06 -10.81 5.78
C VAL A 242 6.68 -11.71 4.73
N THR A 243 7.33 -12.77 5.17
CA THR A 243 7.78 -13.84 4.29
C THR A 243 7.34 -15.17 4.87
N VAL A 244 6.78 -16.02 4.02
CA VAL A 244 6.49 -17.42 4.35
C VAL A 244 7.67 -18.26 3.89
N VAL A 245 8.24 -19.01 4.82
CA VAL A 245 9.36 -19.94 4.57
C VAL A 245 8.86 -21.36 4.77
N ARG A 246 8.81 -22.16 3.70
CA ARG A 246 8.42 -23.56 3.80
C ARG A 246 9.54 -24.35 4.48
N ASP A 247 9.16 -25.16 5.46
CA ASP A 247 10.06 -26.09 6.14
C ASP A 247 9.68 -27.52 5.73
N PRO A 248 10.52 -28.21 4.94
CA PRO A 248 10.22 -29.58 4.53
C PRO A 248 10.40 -30.61 5.67
N ASN A 249 10.84 -30.20 6.88
CA ASN A 249 11.20 -31.11 7.98
C ASN A 249 10.38 -30.85 9.28
N PRO A 250 9.82 -31.90 9.91
CA PRO A 250 9.62 -33.25 9.37
C PRO A 250 8.76 -33.19 8.09
N PRO A 251 8.73 -34.26 7.26
CA PRO A 251 7.93 -34.29 6.04
C PRO A 251 6.50 -33.82 6.33
N GLY A 252 6.17 -32.61 5.88
CA GLY A 252 5.03 -31.90 6.45
C GLY A 252 4.69 -30.63 5.68
N THR A 253 3.50 -30.11 5.95
CA THR A 253 2.94 -28.93 5.30
C THR A 253 3.35 -27.63 6.00
N GLY A 254 4.23 -27.66 6.99
CA GLY A 254 4.55 -26.52 7.86
C GLY A 254 5.62 -25.56 7.33
N GLY A 255 5.93 -24.55 8.13
CA GLY A 255 6.91 -23.53 7.78
C GLY A 255 7.14 -22.49 8.87
N TYR A 256 7.64 -21.34 8.47
CA TYR A 256 7.81 -20.17 9.31
C TYR A 256 7.13 -18.96 8.67
N ILE A 257 6.65 -18.04 9.50
CA ILE A 257 6.32 -16.68 9.09
C ILE A 257 7.37 -15.75 9.69
N VAL A 258 8.09 -15.05 8.84
CA VAL A 258 9.03 -14.00 9.22
C VAL A 258 8.32 -12.67 9.05
N PHE A 259 7.96 -12.03 10.17
CA PHE A 259 7.28 -10.74 10.22
C PHE A 259 8.23 -9.66 10.70
N THR A 260 8.32 -8.54 9.99
CA THR A 260 9.22 -7.45 10.34
C THR A 260 8.49 -6.12 10.42
N ASN A 261 8.62 -5.47 11.59
CA ASN A 261 8.16 -4.13 11.85
C ASN A 261 9.34 -3.26 12.32
N ARG A 262 9.68 -2.24 11.55
CA ARG A 262 10.77 -1.30 11.86
C ARG A 262 10.30 0.10 12.27
N TRP A 263 9.02 0.23 12.61
CA TRP A 263 8.39 1.49 13.01
C TRP A 263 8.97 2.05 14.31
N SER A 264 8.88 3.37 14.48
CA SER A 264 9.49 4.11 15.58
C SER A 264 8.51 4.76 16.55
N ASP A 265 7.25 4.31 16.60
CA ASP A 265 6.32 4.82 17.60
C ASP A 265 6.75 4.34 19.00
N PRO A 266 6.96 5.26 19.95
CA PRO A 266 7.28 4.95 21.34
C PRO A 266 6.35 3.91 21.98
N SER A 267 5.06 3.92 21.62
CA SER A 267 4.04 3.00 22.15
C SER A 267 4.18 1.56 21.63
N THR A 268 4.87 1.35 20.51
CA THR A 268 5.14 0.02 19.91
C THR A 268 6.64 -0.31 19.89
N SER A 269 7.47 0.48 20.58
CA SER A 269 8.93 0.38 20.52
C SER A 269 9.48 -0.96 21.03
N ALA A 270 8.78 -1.62 21.96
CA ALA A 270 9.09 -2.97 22.44
C ALA A 270 8.84 -4.07 21.39
N GLU A 271 8.12 -3.75 20.32
CA GLU A 271 7.70 -4.69 19.27
C GLU A 271 8.42 -4.44 17.94
N SER A 272 9.32 -3.45 17.88
CA SER A 272 10.18 -3.19 16.72
C SER A 272 11.21 -4.32 16.57
N GLY A 273 11.29 -4.88 15.37
CA GLY A 273 12.22 -5.94 15.03
C GLY A 273 11.67 -6.89 14.00
N THR A 274 12.29 -8.05 13.93
CA THR A 274 11.79 -9.20 13.16
C THR A 274 11.37 -10.29 14.12
N HIS A 275 10.16 -10.80 13.95
CA HIS A 275 9.57 -11.90 14.70
C HIS A 275 9.39 -13.10 13.79
N ILE A 276 9.79 -14.27 14.25
CA ILE A 276 9.74 -15.52 13.48
C ILE A 276 8.79 -16.47 14.20
N TYR A 277 7.67 -16.76 13.56
CA TYR A 277 6.62 -17.64 14.08
C TYR A 277 6.73 -19.01 13.40
N ARG A 278 6.68 -20.09 14.18
CA ARG A 278 6.54 -21.45 13.64
C ARG A 278 5.09 -21.67 13.22
N ILE A 279 4.88 -22.25 12.03
CA ILE A 279 3.57 -22.66 11.51
C ILE A 279 3.57 -24.18 11.33
N LYS A 280 2.63 -24.88 11.98
CA LYS A 280 2.52 -26.35 11.84
C LYS A 280 1.99 -26.76 10.46
N ASP A 281 1.09 -25.96 9.89
CA ASP A 281 0.39 -26.28 8.65
C ASP A 281 0.16 -25.02 7.80
N LEU A 282 0.81 -24.95 6.65
CA LEU A 282 0.66 -23.85 5.69
C LEU A 282 -0.75 -23.81 5.07
N SER A 283 -1.57 -24.86 5.19
CA SER A 283 -2.97 -24.83 4.72
C SER A 283 -3.82 -23.80 5.49
N LEU A 284 -3.39 -23.42 6.71
CA LEU A 284 -4.01 -22.36 7.51
C LEU A 284 -3.84 -20.98 6.87
N ILE A 285 -2.83 -20.80 6.02
CA ILE A 285 -2.65 -19.60 5.21
C ILE A 285 -3.65 -19.67 4.06
N ASN A 286 -4.75 -18.93 4.21
CA ASN A 286 -5.84 -18.87 3.24
C ASN A 286 -5.92 -17.50 2.55
N LYS A 287 -6.87 -17.35 1.62
CA LYS A 287 -7.05 -16.09 0.89
C LYS A 287 -7.31 -14.90 1.82
N ALA A 288 -8.12 -15.07 2.87
CA ALA A 288 -8.43 -13.98 3.79
C ALA A 288 -7.20 -13.55 4.60
N PHE A 289 -6.30 -14.49 4.93
CA PHE A 289 -4.99 -14.16 5.51
C PHE A 289 -4.19 -13.29 4.53
N ILE A 290 -4.02 -13.74 3.28
CA ILE A 290 -3.20 -13.01 2.30
C ILE A 290 -3.79 -11.65 1.96
N ASP A 291 -5.11 -11.56 1.74
CA ASP A 291 -5.82 -10.28 1.54
C ASP A 291 -5.55 -9.31 2.68
N THR A 292 -5.58 -9.79 3.94
CA THR A 292 -5.30 -8.97 5.13
C THR A 292 -3.88 -8.39 5.09
N MET A 293 -2.90 -9.18 4.63
CA MET A 293 -1.51 -8.77 4.53
C MET A 293 -1.32 -7.75 3.40
N VAL A 294 -1.72 -8.09 2.17
CA VAL A 294 -1.46 -7.25 0.99
C VAL A 294 -2.23 -5.94 1.00
N ASP A 295 -3.47 -5.93 1.52
CA ASP A 295 -4.29 -4.71 1.69
C ASP A 295 -3.98 -3.97 2.99
N GLY A 296 -3.06 -4.49 3.82
CA GLY A 296 -2.89 -4.05 5.19
C GLY A 296 -2.62 -2.56 5.33
N VAL A 297 -1.80 -1.99 4.44
CA VAL A 297 -1.47 -0.55 4.39
C VAL A 297 -2.69 0.36 4.19
N PHE A 298 -3.80 -0.18 3.69
CA PHE A 298 -5.01 0.58 3.38
C PHE A 298 -6.16 0.35 4.37
N LYS A 299 -6.18 -0.82 5.03
CA LYS A 299 -7.40 -1.30 5.73
C LYS A 299 -7.15 -1.85 7.13
N SER A 300 -5.92 -2.20 7.48
CA SER A 300 -5.62 -2.98 8.67
C SER A 300 -4.84 -2.18 9.69
N SER A 301 -5.20 -2.31 10.96
CA SER A 301 -4.34 -1.84 12.05
C SER A 301 -3.17 -2.81 12.25
N TYR A 302 -2.13 -2.36 12.93
CA TYR A 302 -1.02 -3.22 13.33
C TYR A 302 -1.50 -4.45 14.14
N ALA A 303 -2.39 -4.25 15.11
CA ALA A 303 -2.96 -5.33 15.91
C ALA A 303 -3.72 -6.35 15.04
N THR A 304 -4.43 -5.91 13.99
CA THR A 304 -5.09 -6.82 13.06
C THR A 304 -4.08 -7.70 12.32
N ILE A 305 -2.95 -7.14 11.90
CA ILE A 305 -1.88 -7.91 11.22
C ILE A 305 -1.27 -8.94 12.18
N VAL A 306 -0.86 -8.52 13.38
CA VAL A 306 -0.26 -9.41 14.39
C VAL A 306 -1.22 -10.52 14.79
N ASN A 307 -2.46 -10.19 15.16
CA ASN A 307 -3.47 -11.19 15.53
C ASN A 307 -3.72 -12.20 14.41
N LYS A 308 -3.67 -11.77 13.14
CA LYS A 308 -3.85 -12.67 12.01
C LYS A 308 -2.67 -13.65 11.88
N ILE A 309 -1.44 -13.21 12.10
CA ILE A 309 -0.24 -14.06 12.13
C ILE A 309 -0.30 -15.03 13.32
N GLU A 310 -0.58 -14.53 14.51
CA GLU A 310 -0.66 -15.35 15.73
C GLU A 310 -1.77 -16.40 15.66
N SER A 311 -2.88 -16.10 14.99
CA SER A 311 -4.00 -17.06 14.84
C SER A 311 -3.64 -18.34 14.06
N ILE A 312 -2.54 -18.32 13.30
CA ILE A 312 -2.05 -19.48 12.55
C ILE A 312 -0.69 -19.99 13.06
N ALA A 313 -0.11 -19.30 14.04
CA ALA A 313 1.13 -19.72 14.67
C ALA A 313 0.93 -20.96 15.54
N ASP A 314 2.00 -21.76 15.68
CA ASP A 314 2.04 -22.84 16.64
C ASP A 314 2.00 -22.28 18.07
N PRO A 315 0.94 -22.51 18.85
CA PRO A 315 0.84 -21.95 20.20
C PRO A 315 1.85 -22.57 21.18
N HIS A 316 2.53 -23.65 20.81
CA HIS A 316 3.53 -24.32 21.65
C HIS A 316 4.97 -23.90 21.35
N VAL A 317 5.20 -23.12 20.29
CA VAL A 317 6.54 -22.64 19.92
C VAL A 317 6.54 -21.11 19.98
N PRO A 318 7.16 -20.51 21.01
CA PRO A 318 7.25 -19.07 21.14
C PRO A 318 7.93 -18.44 19.91
N PRO A 319 7.52 -17.22 19.51
CA PRO A 319 8.18 -16.53 18.42
C PRO A 319 9.63 -16.17 18.79
N VAL A 320 10.53 -16.29 17.82
CA VAL A 320 11.92 -15.81 17.98
C VAL A 320 11.98 -14.36 17.53
N THR A 321 12.52 -13.49 18.38
CA THR A 321 12.65 -12.05 18.09
C THR A 321 14.10 -11.67 17.81
N ILE A 322 14.30 -10.96 16.71
CA ILE A 322 15.54 -10.26 16.36
C ILE A 322 15.34 -8.78 16.69
N ASN A 323 16.02 -8.32 17.73
CA ASN A 323 16.00 -6.92 18.12
C ASN A 323 16.71 -6.08 17.06
N GLN A 324 15.95 -5.26 16.34
CA GLN A 324 16.46 -4.32 15.36
C GLN A 324 15.92 -2.94 15.72
N ALA A 325 16.83 -1.97 15.87
CA ALA A 325 16.51 -0.61 16.28
C ALA A 325 15.36 -0.03 15.44
N PRO A 326 14.53 0.90 15.90
CA PRO A 326 13.57 1.56 15.02
C PRO A 326 14.23 2.34 13.89
N GLN A 327 13.53 2.52 12.77
CA GLN A 327 14.03 3.29 11.64
C GLN A 327 13.72 4.80 11.80
N LYS A 328 14.73 5.66 11.63
CA LYS A 328 14.65 7.11 11.95
C LYS A 328 14.21 8.03 10.80
N CYS A 329 14.12 7.52 9.57
CA CYS A 329 13.91 8.32 8.34
C CYS A 329 12.60 7.98 7.61
N TYR A 330 11.63 7.35 8.28
CA TYR A 330 10.32 6.99 7.71
C TYR A 330 10.41 6.22 6.36
N ASN A 331 11.47 5.45 6.17
CA ASN A 331 11.76 4.61 5.00
C ASN A 331 11.43 3.13 5.28
N CYS A 332 10.34 2.88 6.02
CA CYS A 332 9.94 1.54 6.42
C CYS A 332 9.68 0.60 5.23
N THR A 333 9.35 1.15 4.07
CA THR A 333 9.19 0.42 2.80
C THR A 333 10.47 -0.27 2.30
N ILE A 334 11.65 0.23 2.67
CA ILE A 334 12.94 -0.43 2.40
C ILE A 334 13.48 -1.08 3.68
N ALA A 335 13.36 -0.39 4.82
CA ALA A 335 13.95 -0.85 6.06
C ALA A 335 13.32 -2.16 6.57
N SER A 336 11.99 -2.33 6.47
CA SER A 336 11.31 -3.55 6.91
C SER A 336 11.64 -4.75 6.01
N PRO A 337 11.50 -4.69 4.66
CA PRO A 337 11.90 -5.81 3.80
C PRO A 337 13.38 -6.17 3.90
N ARG A 338 14.27 -5.17 3.99
CA ARG A 338 15.70 -5.41 4.21
C ARG A 338 15.94 -6.15 5.52
N ALA A 339 15.32 -5.71 6.61
CA ALA A 339 15.47 -6.35 7.92
C ALA A 339 14.87 -7.77 7.96
N ASN A 340 13.83 -8.04 7.18
CA ASN A 340 13.18 -9.35 7.04
C ASN A 340 14.12 -10.42 6.51
N ILE A 341 15.05 -10.07 5.61
CA ILE A 341 16.07 -10.98 5.07
C ILE A 341 16.87 -11.65 6.18
N HIS A 342 17.20 -10.94 7.26
CA HIS A 342 17.90 -11.54 8.40
C HIS A 342 17.11 -12.70 9.03
N GLY A 343 15.79 -12.54 9.17
CA GLY A 343 14.92 -13.60 9.67
C GLY A 343 14.73 -14.75 8.68
N ILE A 344 14.69 -14.45 7.38
CA ILE A 344 14.64 -15.49 6.32
C ILE A 344 15.91 -16.35 6.39
N LEU A 345 17.09 -15.74 6.46
CA LEU A 345 18.37 -16.46 6.54
C LEU A 345 18.45 -17.35 7.80
N LEU A 346 17.94 -16.89 8.96
CA LEU A 346 17.84 -17.74 10.15
C LEU A 346 16.93 -18.95 9.93
N CYS A 347 15.80 -18.77 9.24
CA CYS A 347 14.91 -19.89 8.91
C CYS A 347 15.59 -20.89 7.97
N LEU A 348 16.26 -20.42 6.92
CA LEU A 348 16.99 -21.27 5.98
C LEU A 348 18.10 -22.06 6.68
N LYS A 349 18.86 -21.39 7.57
CA LYS A 349 19.88 -22.03 8.39
C LYS A 349 19.30 -23.09 9.34
N ALA A 350 18.18 -22.79 10.00
CA ALA A 350 17.49 -23.75 10.86
C ALA A 350 17.01 -24.99 10.09
N ILE A 351 16.44 -24.79 8.90
CA ILE A 351 16.02 -25.86 7.98
C ILE A 351 17.22 -26.71 7.56
N GLN A 352 18.35 -26.08 7.19
CA GLN A 352 19.59 -26.78 6.83
C GLN A 352 20.09 -27.67 7.98
N GLN A 353 20.02 -27.18 9.21
CA GLN A 353 20.42 -27.91 10.42
C GLN A 353 19.32 -28.86 10.95
N LYS A 354 18.14 -28.89 10.32
CA LYS A 354 16.97 -29.69 10.73
C LYS A 354 16.54 -29.45 12.19
N GLN A 355 16.58 -28.19 12.61
CA GLN A 355 16.20 -27.76 13.97
C GLN A 355 15.30 -26.51 13.91
N LEU A 356 14.73 -26.12 15.05
CA LEU A 356 13.99 -24.87 15.16
C LEU A 356 14.94 -23.66 15.17
N VAL A 357 14.45 -22.51 14.73
CA VAL A 357 15.22 -21.25 14.80
C VAL A 357 15.64 -20.91 16.23
N SER A 358 14.83 -21.27 17.23
CA SER A 358 15.15 -21.10 18.66
C SER A 358 16.31 -21.97 19.13
N GLU A 359 16.59 -23.07 18.44
CA GLU A 359 17.62 -24.06 18.78
C GLU A 359 18.98 -23.76 18.13
N LEU A 360 19.02 -22.83 17.16
CA LEU A 360 20.27 -22.34 16.59
C LEU A 360 21.19 -21.79 17.69
N ASP A 361 22.45 -22.22 17.67
CA ASP A 361 23.45 -21.77 18.62
C ASP A 361 23.95 -20.35 18.32
N SER A 362 24.84 -19.83 19.16
CA SER A 362 25.40 -18.49 18.97
C SER A 362 26.28 -18.38 17.73
N HIS A 363 26.96 -19.46 17.34
CA HIS A 363 27.82 -19.46 16.16
C HIS A 363 26.98 -19.36 14.88
N ASP A 364 25.93 -20.16 14.75
CA ASP A 364 24.99 -20.12 13.64
C ASP A 364 24.35 -18.74 13.48
N LYS A 365 23.92 -18.14 14.60
CA LYS A 365 23.33 -16.79 14.63
C LYS A 365 24.34 -15.73 14.19
N THR A 366 25.60 -15.84 14.60
CA THR A 366 26.66 -14.91 14.17
C THR A 366 26.96 -15.05 12.68
N VAL A 367 27.08 -16.28 12.15
CA VAL A 367 27.32 -16.51 10.72
C VAL A 367 26.19 -15.91 9.87
N VAL A 368 24.93 -16.15 10.27
CA VAL A 368 23.77 -15.57 9.57
C VAL A 368 23.75 -14.04 9.68
N TYR A 369 24.08 -13.49 10.84
CA TYR A 369 24.18 -12.05 11.03
C TYR A 369 25.25 -11.43 10.13
N ASP A 370 26.45 -12.01 10.07
CA ASP A 370 27.55 -11.55 9.22
C ASP A 370 27.17 -11.61 7.74
N HIS A 371 26.48 -12.68 7.32
CA HIS A 371 25.96 -12.81 5.96
C HIS A 371 24.94 -11.71 5.64
N PHE A 372 23.97 -11.47 6.53
CA PHE A 372 23.03 -10.36 6.40
C PHE A 372 23.74 -9.01 6.35
N LYS A 373 24.76 -8.80 7.18
CA LYS A 373 25.52 -7.56 7.25
C LYS A 373 26.28 -7.28 5.96
N ASP A 374 26.91 -8.30 5.37
CA ASP A 374 27.58 -8.20 4.07
C ASP A 374 26.62 -7.72 2.97
N PHE A 375 25.43 -8.31 2.88
CA PHE A 375 24.36 -7.83 1.99
C PHE A 375 24.02 -6.35 2.22
N THR A 376 23.78 -5.95 3.48
CA THR A 376 23.42 -4.54 3.75
C THR A 376 24.55 -3.55 3.46
N HIS A 377 25.81 -3.95 3.64
CA HIS A 377 26.97 -3.13 3.30
C HIS A 377 27.09 -3.00 1.79
N ARG A 378 26.94 -4.10 1.06
CA ARG A 378 26.98 -4.11 -0.39
C ARG A 378 25.89 -3.24 -1.00
N MET A 379 24.65 -3.37 -0.54
CA MET A 379 23.53 -2.52 -0.95
C MET A 379 23.83 -1.03 -0.79
N ARG A 380 24.47 -0.63 0.33
CA ARG A 380 24.85 0.78 0.55
C ARG A 380 25.96 1.20 -0.40
N ARG A 381 27.02 0.38 -0.53
CA ARG A 381 28.17 0.66 -1.39
C ARG A 381 27.76 0.85 -2.84
N ASP A 382 26.96 -0.06 -3.38
CA ASP A 382 26.53 -0.01 -4.77
C ASP A 382 25.70 1.25 -5.04
N LYS A 383 24.82 1.61 -4.11
CA LYS A 383 24.02 2.83 -4.23
C LYS A 383 24.86 4.11 -4.09
N ILE A 384 25.94 4.10 -3.31
CA ILE A 384 26.92 5.21 -3.26
C ILE A 384 27.69 5.32 -4.58
N GLN A 385 28.16 4.19 -5.11
CA GLN A 385 28.87 4.15 -6.39
C GLN A 385 27.99 4.65 -7.54
N GLU A 386 26.72 4.23 -7.57
CA GLU A 386 25.74 4.71 -8.53
C GLU A 386 25.51 6.22 -8.40
N LEU A 387 25.39 6.75 -7.17
CA LEU A 387 25.23 8.19 -6.93
C LEU A 387 26.44 8.96 -7.46
N ALA A 388 27.65 8.53 -7.09
CA ALA A 388 28.90 9.12 -7.57
C ALA A 388 29.02 9.06 -9.10
N GLN A 389 28.67 7.93 -9.69
CA GLN A 389 28.69 7.74 -11.14
C GLN A 389 27.69 8.67 -11.84
N ARG A 390 26.48 8.86 -11.30
CA ARG A 390 25.49 9.78 -11.91
C ARG A 390 25.91 11.24 -11.78
N ILE A 391 26.54 11.64 -10.68
CA ILE A 391 27.11 12.99 -10.49
C ILE A 391 28.24 13.23 -11.50
N THR A 392 29.19 12.30 -11.60
CA THR A 392 30.38 12.44 -12.47
C THR A 392 30.02 12.39 -13.95
N ASN A 393 29.05 11.56 -14.35
CA ASN A 393 28.83 11.26 -15.75
C ASN A 393 28.04 12.30 -16.53
N THR A 394 27.25 13.21 -15.95
CA THR A 394 26.69 14.33 -16.77
C THR A 394 26.00 15.48 -16.02
N PRO A 395 26.16 16.74 -16.49
CA PRO A 395 25.20 17.82 -16.28
C PRO A 395 23.87 17.68 -17.07
N LYS A 396 23.63 16.52 -17.73
CA LYS A 396 22.39 16.20 -18.47
C LYS A 396 21.44 15.30 -17.70
N ASP A 397 21.84 14.78 -16.52
CA ASP A 397 20.86 14.13 -15.65
C ASP A 397 19.85 15.21 -15.24
N PRO A 398 18.55 15.08 -15.56
CA PRO A 398 17.56 16.08 -15.22
C PRO A 398 17.41 16.28 -13.70
N TYR A 399 17.95 15.36 -12.90
CA TYR A 399 17.96 15.40 -11.43
C TYR A 399 19.34 15.74 -10.85
N TYR A 400 20.26 16.30 -11.65
CA TYR A 400 21.64 16.58 -11.22
C TYR A 400 21.73 17.33 -9.87
N ASN A 401 20.93 18.39 -9.68
CA ASN A 401 20.92 19.17 -8.44
C ASN A 401 20.48 18.32 -7.23
N ASP A 402 19.54 17.40 -7.41
CA ASP A 402 19.11 16.48 -6.37
C ASP A 402 20.20 15.47 -6.02
N LEU A 403 20.95 14.98 -7.01
CA LEU A 403 22.08 14.07 -6.79
C LEU A 403 23.20 14.76 -5.99
N VAL A 404 23.54 16.00 -6.33
CA VAL A 404 24.49 16.81 -5.57
C VAL A 404 23.99 17.05 -4.14
N THR A 405 22.70 17.34 -3.98
CA THR A 405 22.07 17.53 -2.67
C THR A 405 22.15 16.25 -1.83
N LEU A 406 21.86 15.08 -2.41
CA LEU A 406 21.98 13.78 -1.75
C LEU A 406 23.40 13.51 -1.29
N ALA A 407 24.41 13.75 -2.14
CA ALA A 407 25.81 13.53 -1.78
C ALA A 407 26.24 14.42 -0.60
N LYS A 408 25.91 15.71 -0.65
CA LYS A 408 26.21 16.67 0.44
C LYS A 408 25.51 16.30 1.74
N GLU A 409 24.22 15.93 1.67
CA GLU A 409 23.46 15.53 2.86
C GLU A 409 23.94 14.18 3.42
N PHE A 410 24.41 13.25 2.59
CA PHE A 410 25.04 12.02 3.07
C PHE A 410 26.30 12.32 3.91
N ILE A 411 27.23 13.12 3.36
CA ILE A 411 28.48 13.50 4.04
C ILE A 411 28.19 14.18 5.39
N LYS A 412 27.19 15.07 5.42
CA LYS A 412 26.77 15.82 6.61
C LYS A 412 26.08 14.95 7.67
N GLN A 413 25.20 14.03 7.27
CA GLN A 413 24.38 13.23 8.20
C GLN A 413 25.10 11.99 8.73
N HIS A 414 26.20 11.58 8.09
CA HIS A 414 26.99 10.41 8.49
C HIS A 414 28.45 10.79 8.87
N PRO A 415 28.69 11.74 9.79
CA PRO A 415 30.02 12.33 10.01
C PRO A 415 31.05 11.37 10.62
N GLU A 416 30.65 10.28 11.25
CA GLU A 416 31.57 9.35 11.95
C GLU A 416 31.54 7.92 11.39
N LYS A 417 30.83 7.70 10.28
CA LYS A 417 30.70 6.38 9.65
C LYS A 417 31.03 6.48 8.18
N ASP A 418 31.59 5.40 7.64
CA ASP A 418 31.74 5.18 6.21
C ASP A 418 32.63 6.21 5.47
N GLU A 419 33.84 6.50 5.99
CA GLU A 419 34.81 7.40 5.34
C GLU A 419 35.08 7.04 3.88
N GLU A 420 35.16 5.74 3.56
CA GLU A 420 35.26 5.26 2.17
C GLU A 420 34.13 5.82 1.29
N TYR A 421 32.89 5.76 1.75
CA TYR A 421 31.73 6.24 0.99
C TYR A 421 31.72 7.77 0.86
N LYS A 422 32.20 8.48 1.88
CA LYS A 422 32.35 9.93 1.79
C LYS A 422 33.39 10.31 0.75
N ASN A 423 34.55 9.67 0.76
CA ASN A 423 35.63 9.98 -0.19
C ASN A 423 35.17 9.78 -1.63
N ILE A 424 34.45 8.67 -1.92
CA ILE A 424 33.84 8.43 -3.24
C ILE A 424 32.93 9.60 -3.66
N LEU A 425 32.11 10.12 -2.74
CA LEU A 425 31.20 11.23 -3.03
C LEU A 425 31.91 12.59 -3.11
N ILE A 426 32.95 12.83 -2.31
CA ILE A 426 33.77 14.04 -2.36
C ILE A 426 34.50 14.09 -3.70
N GLU A 427 35.16 13.01 -4.10
CA GLU A 427 35.83 12.89 -5.40
C GLU A 427 34.85 13.16 -6.55
N ALA A 428 33.65 12.57 -6.50
CA ALA A 428 32.61 12.83 -7.51
C ALA A 428 32.18 14.30 -7.59
N LEU A 429 32.09 15.00 -6.45
CA LEU A 429 31.76 16.43 -6.38
C LEU A 429 32.94 17.33 -6.80
N GLU A 430 34.19 16.92 -6.55
CA GLU A 430 35.39 17.68 -6.91
C GLU A 430 35.75 17.55 -8.40
N GLU A 431 35.62 16.36 -8.97
CA GLU A 431 35.77 16.14 -10.42
C GLU A 431 34.79 17.00 -11.23
N GLU A 432 33.62 17.30 -10.67
CA GLU A 432 32.69 18.24 -11.28
C GLU A 432 33.22 19.67 -11.27
N ASN A 433 33.74 20.16 -10.15
CA ASN A 433 34.28 21.52 -10.05
C ASN A 433 35.45 21.76 -11.02
N LEU A 434 36.11 20.71 -11.50
CA LEU A 434 37.20 20.74 -12.49
C LEU A 434 36.72 20.73 -13.96
N LYS A 435 35.49 20.30 -14.26
CA LYS A 435 34.95 20.22 -15.63
C LYS A 435 34.55 21.56 -16.30
N PRO A 436 34.27 22.71 -15.62
CA PRO A 436 33.85 23.93 -16.31
C PRO A 436 34.97 24.64 -17.09
N THR A 437 36.24 24.24 -16.92
CA THR A 437 37.39 24.97 -17.49
C THR A 437 37.85 24.46 -18.87
N LEU A 438 37.43 23.26 -19.28
CA LEU A 438 37.88 22.63 -20.53
C LEU A 438 36.99 22.93 -21.75
N THR A 439 35.69 23.18 -21.55
CA THR A 439 34.76 23.49 -22.65
C THR A 439 34.72 24.97 -23.03
N SER A 440 35.32 25.87 -22.24
CA SER A 440 35.45 27.31 -22.57
C SER A 440 36.73 27.67 -23.34
N ARG A 441 37.61 26.69 -23.62
CA ARG A 441 38.88 26.90 -24.35
C ARG A 441 38.91 26.45 -25.81
N ILE A 442 37.78 26.03 -26.40
CA ILE A 442 37.68 25.91 -27.86
C ILE A 442 37.29 27.28 -28.41
N ALA A 443 38.27 28.18 -28.44
CA ALA A 443 38.19 29.42 -29.19
C ALA A 443 37.91 29.08 -30.66
N LYS A 444 36.83 29.67 -31.21
CA LYS A 444 36.55 29.64 -32.65
C LYS A 444 37.82 30.04 -33.42
N PRO A 445 38.23 29.29 -34.46
CA PRO A 445 39.22 29.82 -35.38
C PRO A 445 38.60 31.05 -36.06
N LYS A 446 39.29 32.19 -35.96
CA LYS A 446 38.97 33.36 -36.77
C LYS A 446 39.17 32.94 -38.23
N MET A 447 38.08 32.93 -39.00
CA MET A 447 38.12 33.13 -40.44
C MET A 447 37.67 34.55 -40.74
#